data_AF-A0A2D8HYA8-F1
#
_entry.id   AF-A0A2D8HYA8-F1
#
_cell.length_a   1.000
_cell.length_b   1.000
_cell.length_c   1.000
_cell.angle_alpha   90.00
_cell.angle_beta   90.00
_cell.angle_gamma   90.00
#
_symmetry.space_group_name_H-M   'P 1'
#
loop_
_entity.id
_entity.type
_entity.pdbx_description
1 polymer ?
#
loop_
_entity_poly.entity_id
_entity_poly.type
_entity_poly.pdbx_seq_one_letter_code
_entity_poly.pdbx_strand_id
1 'polypeptide(L)'
;MKTRLYLLSVSLLASLPCLAADTFRVSSSVFKSGELVESPVMIVEEGKMADMTVGDDFRYELTVSPTQGEAVEVQAAVEVGKSVINPTLTVFYDKEASVEIDQTKLMVLVSKLERK
;
A
#
# COMPACT_ATOMS: atom_id res chain seq x y z
N MET A 1 -8.72 -67.28 -14.05
CA MET A 1 -8.08 -66.13 -14.72
C MET A 1 -7.95 -65.00 -13.71
N LYS A 2 -6.75 -64.41 -13.55
CA LYS A 2 -6.45 -63.32 -12.62
C LYS A 2 -6.47 -62.00 -13.40
N THR A 3 -7.31 -61.04 -13.03
CA THR A 3 -7.28 -59.71 -13.62
C THR A 3 -7.05 -58.70 -12.50
N ARG A 4 -5.87 -58.08 -12.51
CA ARG A 4 -5.47 -57.03 -11.57
C ARG A 4 -6.13 -55.72 -12.02
N LEU A 5 -6.91 -55.10 -11.14
CA LEU A 5 -7.50 -53.80 -11.38
C LEU A 5 -6.49 -52.73 -10.96
N TYR A 6 -5.94 -52.01 -11.94
CA TYR A 6 -5.00 -50.91 -11.73
C TYR A 6 -5.74 -49.70 -11.15
N LEU A 7 -5.20 -49.14 -10.05
CA LEU A 7 -5.61 -47.86 -9.50
C LEU A 7 -5.18 -46.73 -10.46
N LEU A 8 -6.15 -45.98 -10.98
CA LEU A 8 -5.91 -44.68 -11.63
C LEU A 8 -6.13 -43.58 -10.59
N SER A 9 -5.06 -43.20 -9.90
CA SER A 9 -5.02 -41.98 -9.10
C SER A 9 -4.82 -40.78 -10.05
N VAL A 10 -5.91 -40.13 -10.42
CA VAL A 10 -5.89 -38.84 -11.12
C VAL A 10 -5.58 -37.75 -10.08
N SER A 11 -4.31 -37.38 -9.94
CA SER A 11 -3.91 -36.18 -9.21
C SER A 11 -4.18 -34.97 -10.11
N LEU A 12 -5.38 -34.40 -9.99
CA LEU A 12 -5.73 -33.12 -10.60
C LEU A 12 -4.94 -32.02 -9.86
N LEU A 13 -3.78 -31.63 -10.39
CA LEU A 13 -3.13 -30.39 -9.98
C LEU A 13 -4.03 -29.25 -10.45
N ALA A 14 -4.92 -28.80 -9.58
CA ALA A 14 -5.62 -27.52 -9.75
C ALA A 14 -4.57 -26.41 -9.67
N SER A 15 -4.09 -25.94 -10.83
CA SER A 15 -3.30 -24.72 -10.90
C SER A 15 -4.23 -23.56 -10.53
N LEU A 16 -4.30 -23.21 -9.25
CA LEU A 16 -4.93 -21.97 -8.84
C LEU A 16 -4.17 -20.83 -9.55
N PRO A 17 -4.87 -19.91 -10.24
CA PRO A 17 -4.20 -18.73 -10.76
C PRO A 17 -3.58 -17.99 -9.57
N CYS A 18 -2.26 -17.85 -9.58
CA CYS A 18 -1.57 -16.94 -8.69
C CYS A 18 -1.96 -15.53 -9.14
N LEU A 19 -3.07 -15.01 -8.61
CA LEU A 19 -3.37 -13.60 -8.74
C LEU A 19 -2.32 -12.88 -7.92
N ALA A 20 -1.29 -12.36 -8.58
CA ALA A 20 -0.39 -11.44 -7.91
C ALA A 20 -1.23 -10.24 -7.40
N ALA A 21 -0.87 -9.73 -6.24
CA ALA A 21 -1.47 -8.53 -5.68
C ALA A 21 -1.16 -7.32 -6.57
N ASP A 22 -2.04 -6.32 -6.59
CA ASP A 22 -1.69 -5.04 -7.22
C ASP A 22 -0.51 -4.40 -6.47
N THR A 23 0.25 -3.57 -7.16
CA THR A 23 1.36 -2.81 -6.57
C THR A 23 1.20 -1.34 -6.93
N PHE A 24 1.43 -0.49 -5.95
CA PHE A 24 1.23 0.94 -6.05
C PHE A 24 2.54 1.68 -5.81
N ARG A 25 2.77 2.75 -6.57
CA ARG A 25 3.75 3.76 -6.21
C ARG A 25 3.02 4.85 -5.44
N VAL A 26 3.40 5.03 -4.18
CA VAL A 26 2.85 6.07 -3.31
C VAL A 26 3.92 7.14 -3.14
N SER A 27 3.65 8.33 -3.68
CA SER A 27 4.47 9.52 -3.44
C SER A 27 3.80 10.37 -2.39
N SER A 28 4.52 10.79 -1.36
CA SER A 28 3.96 11.62 -0.29
C SER A 28 4.82 12.84 -0.02
N SER A 29 4.20 13.89 0.52
CA SER A 29 4.90 15.03 1.10
C SER A 29 4.32 15.30 2.48
N VAL A 30 5.19 15.35 3.48
CA VAL A 30 4.83 15.56 4.88
C VAL A 30 5.33 16.93 5.31
N PHE A 31 4.43 17.74 5.84
CA PHE A 31 4.74 19.08 6.33
C PHE A 31 4.45 19.17 7.83
N LYS A 32 5.25 19.97 8.54
CA LYS A 32 5.02 20.35 9.94
C LYS A 32 5.02 21.86 10.05
N SER A 33 3.94 22.43 10.56
CA SER A 33 3.75 23.89 10.69
C SER A 33 3.98 24.64 9.38
N GLY A 34 3.60 24.03 8.25
CA GLY A 34 3.76 24.58 6.90
C GLY A 34 5.14 24.35 6.25
N GLU A 35 6.12 23.84 6.98
CA GLU A 35 7.45 23.52 6.44
C GLU A 35 7.50 22.06 5.97
N LEU A 36 8.10 21.81 4.80
CA LEU A 36 8.29 20.46 4.29
C LEU A 36 9.31 19.74 5.18
N VAL A 37 8.91 18.60 5.75
CA VAL A 37 9.75 17.75 6.58
C VAL A 37 10.37 16.65 5.74
N GLU A 38 9.54 15.90 5.00
CA GLU A 38 9.99 14.76 4.19
C GLU A 38 9.11 14.56 2.94
N SER A 39 9.68 13.90 1.92
CA SER A 39 8.98 13.57 0.67
C SER A 39 9.21 12.10 0.25
N PRO A 40 8.68 11.12 1.02
CA PRO A 40 8.94 9.71 0.75
C PRO A 40 8.23 9.21 -0.51
N VAL A 41 8.86 8.26 -1.18
CA VAL A 41 8.26 7.50 -2.29
C VAL A 41 8.40 6.02 -1.97
N MET A 42 7.27 5.31 -1.87
CA MET A 42 7.24 3.89 -1.52
C MET A 42 6.53 3.06 -2.60
N ILE A 43 6.98 1.82 -2.75
CA ILE A 43 6.31 0.80 -3.56
C ILE A 43 5.58 -0.12 -2.59
N VAL A 44 4.25 -0.17 -2.70
CA VAL A 44 3.39 -0.82 -1.73
C VAL A 44 2.54 -1.86 -2.42
N GLU A 45 2.62 -3.10 -1.94
CA GLU A 45 1.72 -4.17 -2.37
C GLU A 45 0.35 -4.00 -1.72
N GLU A 46 -0.72 -4.28 -2.47
CA GLU A 46 -2.11 -4.24 -2.00
C GLU A 46 -2.28 -4.97 -0.65
N GLY A 47 -2.88 -4.27 0.31
CA GLY A 47 -3.22 -4.81 1.62
C GLY A 47 -2.02 -5.12 2.52
N LYS A 48 -0.79 -4.86 2.06
CA LYS A 48 0.43 -5.02 2.87
C LYS A 48 0.89 -3.67 3.39
N MET A 49 1.32 -3.67 4.65
CA MET A 49 1.98 -2.51 5.25
C MET A 49 3.37 -2.34 4.64
N ALA A 50 3.70 -1.11 4.28
CA ALA A 50 5.04 -0.66 3.97
C ALA A 50 5.44 0.42 4.97
N ASP A 51 6.70 0.41 5.38
CA ASP A 51 7.24 1.37 6.33
C ASP A 51 8.56 1.98 5.84
N MET A 52 8.84 3.17 6.35
CA MET A 52 10.08 3.91 6.15
C MET A 52 10.42 4.66 7.43
N THR A 53 11.71 4.69 7.76
CA THR A 53 12.27 5.54 8.81
C THR A 53 13.40 6.36 8.22
N VAL A 54 13.43 7.68 8.49
CA VAL A 54 14.48 8.59 8.05
C VAL A 54 15.07 9.28 9.27
N GLY A 55 16.35 9.00 9.55
CA GLY A 55 16.98 9.45 10.80
C GLY A 55 16.24 8.92 12.03
N ASP A 56 16.27 9.70 13.12
CA ASP A 56 15.66 9.34 14.40
C ASP A 56 14.27 9.97 14.61
N ASP A 57 13.91 10.98 13.79
CA ASP A 57 12.76 11.85 14.02
C ASP A 57 11.62 11.69 13.00
N PHE A 58 11.77 10.83 11.99
CA PHE A 58 10.72 10.60 10.99
C PHE A 58 10.43 9.13 10.79
N ARG A 59 9.17 8.74 10.97
CA ARG A 59 8.67 7.39 10.63
C ARG A 59 7.37 7.52 9.86
N TYR A 60 7.23 6.69 8.83
CA TYR A 60 6.07 6.67 7.97
C TYR A 60 5.69 5.25 7.63
N GLU A 61 4.47 4.87 8.01
CA GLU A 61 3.89 3.56 7.72
C GLU A 61 2.63 3.79 6.89
N LEU A 62 2.39 2.97 5.88
CA LEU A 62 1.12 3.00 5.17
C LEU A 62 0.70 1.65 4.60
N THR A 63 -0.60 1.48 4.46
CA THR A 63 -1.23 0.37 3.74
C THR A 63 -2.14 0.97 2.66
N VAL A 64 -2.15 0.35 1.48
CA VAL A 64 -3.03 0.74 0.37
C VAL A 64 -4.02 -0.37 0.08
N SER A 65 -5.31 -0.04 0.05
CA SER A 65 -6.39 -0.98 -0.27
C SER A 65 -7.25 -0.42 -1.41
N PRO A 66 -7.39 -1.12 -2.55
CA PRO A 66 -8.32 -0.73 -3.61
C PRO A 66 -9.75 -0.57 -3.10
N THR A 67 -10.43 0.45 -3.61
CA THR A 67 -11.87 0.62 -3.44
C THR A 67 -12.59 0.26 -4.73
N GLN A 68 -13.93 0.32 -4.76
CA GLN A 68 -14.66 0.14 -6.01
C GLN A 68 -14.41 1.35 -6.93
N GLY A 69 -13.80 1.12 -8.09
CA GLY A 69 -13.54 2.14 -9.11
C GLY A 69 -12.07 2.54 -9.20
N GLU A 70 -11.81 3.83 -9.46
CA GLU A 70 -10.48 4.38 -9.73
C GLU A 70 -9.85 5.05 -8.50
N ALA A 71 -10.09 4.48 -7.31
CA ALA A 71 -9.58 5.02 -6.07
C ALA A 71 -9.07 3.92 -5.13
N VAL A 72 -8.18 4.31 -4.24
CA VAL A 72 -7.68 3.49 -3.13
C VAL A 72 -7.96 4.18 -1.80
N GLU A 73 -8.05 3.38 -0.76
CA GLU A 73 -7.91 3.85 0.61
C GLU A 73 -6.44 3.74 1.02
N VAL A 74 -5.90 4.84 1.54
CA VAL A 74 -4.57 4.91 2.13
C VAL A 74 -4.73 5.11 3.62
N GLN A 75 -4.35 4.11 4.39
CA GLN A 75 -4.23 4.21 5.85
C GLN A 75 -2.76 4.46 6.15
N ALA A 76 -2.46 5.54 6.88
CA ALA A 76 -1.08 5.90 7.18
C ALA A 76 -0.90 6.22 8.67
N ALA A 77 0.31 5.99 9.17
CA ALA A 77 0.82 6.53 10.42
C ALA A 77 2.05 7.38 10.11
N VAL A 78 2.04 8.64 10.54
CA VAL A 78 3.14 9.59 10.32
C VAL A 78 3.62 10.08 11.68
N GLU A 79 4.88 9.81 11.99
CA GLU A 79 5.58 10.30 13.18
C GLU A 79 6.63 11.34 12.75
N VAL A 80 6.52 12.55 13.30
CA VAL A 80 7.49 13.65 13.13
C VAL A 80 7.89 14.15 14.52
N GLY A 81 9.11 13.83 14.95
CA GLY A 81 9.59 14.04 16.31
C GLY A 81 8.66 13.37 17.31
N LYS A 82 7.94 14.19 18.11
CA LYS A 82 6.97 13.70 19.11
C LYS A 82 5.52 13.70 18.63
N SER A 83 5.26 14.14 17.39
CA SER A 83 3.91 14.24 16.85
C SER A 83 3.58 12.99 16.04
N VAL A 84 2.45 12.34 16.35
CA VAL A 84 1.95 11.19 15.61
C VAL A 84 0.55 11.48 15.09
N ILE A 85 0.33 11.27 13.79
CA ILE A 85 -1.01 11.31 13.17
C ILE A 85 -1.29 9.98 12.47
N ASN A 86 -2.56 9.55 12.45
CA ASN A 86 -2.98 8.28 11.84
C ASN A 86 -4.14 8.51 10.84
N PRO A 87 -3.92 9.23 9.73
CA PRO A 87 -4.99 9.54 8.79
C PRO A 87 -5.40 8.33 7.95
N THR A 88 -6.65 8.38 7.48
CA THR A 88 -7.15 7.55 6.39
C THR A 88 -7.65 8.46 5.27
N LEU A 89 -7.18 8.25 4.04
CA LEU A 89 -7.56 9.04 2.87
C LEU A 89 -8.10 8.15 1.77
N THR A 90 -9.17 8.59 1.11
CA THR A 90 -9.53 8.07 -0.22
C THR A 90 -8.76 8.86 -1.27
N VAL A 91 -7.94 8.19 -2.07
CA VAL A 91 -7.07 8.79 -3.08
C VAL A 91 -7.45 8.22 -4.45
N PHE A 92 -7.84 9.09 -5.37
CA PHE A 92 -8.05 8.71 -6.77
C PHE A 92 -6.71 8.50 -7.47
N TYR A 93 -6.61 7.50 -8.35
CA TYR A 93 -5.36 7.24 -9.07
C TYR A 93 -4.88 8.49 -9.82
N ASP A 94 -3.59 8.73 -9.73
CA ASP A 94 -2.87 9.84 -10.38
C ASP A 94 -3.41 11.24 -10.05
N LYS A 95 -4.15 11.35 -8.94
CA LYS A 95 -4.60 12.62 -8.36
C LYS A 95 -4.14 12.73 -6.92
N GLU A 96 -3.71 13.92 -6.56
CA GLU A 96 -3.26 14.20 -5.21
C GLU A 96 -4.44 14.36 -4.25
N ALA A 97 -4.31 13.79 -3.06
CA ALA A 97 -5.18 14.01 -1.92
C ALA A 97 -4.35 14.55 -0.75
N SER A 98 -4.98 15.29 0.16
CA SER A 98 -4.30 15.79 1.34
C SER A 98 -5.19 15.81 2.57
N VAL A 99 -4.56 15.72 3.73
CA VAL A 99 -5.18 15.86 5.04
C VAL A 99 -4.24 16.64 5.94
N GLU A 100 -4.80 17.47 6.80
CA GLU A 100 -4.06 18.20 7.83
C GLU A 100 -4.69 17.91 9.19
N ILE A 101 -3.86 17.43 10.11
CA ILE A 101 -4.24 17.09 11.48
C ILE A 101 -3.25 17.80 12.41
N ASP A 102 -3.77 18.62 13.31
CA ASP A 102 -3.00 19.55 14.14
C ASP A 102 -2.11 20.48 13.29
N GLN A 103 -0.79 20.32 13.39
CA GLN A 103 0.20 21.07 12.61
C GLN A 103 0.87 20.20 11.55
N THR A 104 0.40 18.98 11.33
CA THR A 104 1.01 18.03 10.40
C THR A 104 0.10 17.85 9.19
N LYS A 105 0.61 18.17 7.99
CA LYS A 105 -0.09 17.95 6.73
C LYS A 105 0.56 16.81 5.96
N LEU A 106 -0.26 15.87 5.50
CA LEU A 106 0.13 14.79 4.62
C LEU A 106 -0.52 14.99 3.25
N MET A 107 0.28 15.01 2.20
CA MET A 107 -0.15 14.99 0.80
C MET A 107 0.25 13.64 0.20
N VAL A 108 -0.66 13.00 -0.55
CA VAL A 108 -0.46 11.65 -1.10
C VAL A 108 -0.92 11.62 -2.56
N LEU A 109 -0.07 11.05 -3.41
CA LEU A 109 -0.36 10.68 -4.79
C LEU A 109 -0.13 9.18 -4.95
N VAL A 110 -1.12 8.46 -5.48
CA VAL A 110 -1.03 7.03 -5.73
C VAL A 110 -1.13 6.74 -7.23
N SER A 111 -0.14 6.03 -7.76
CA SER A 111 -0.14 5.51 -9.13
C SER A 111 -0.13 4.00 -9.12
N LYS A 112 -0.97 3.37 -9.94
CA LYS A 112 -0.92 1.92 -10.16
C LYS A 112 0.32 1.57 -10.97
N LEU A 113 1.06 0.55 -10.56
CA LEU A 113 2.20 0.05 -11.34
C LEU A 113 1.72 -1.08 -12.24
N GLU A 114 1.75 -0.83 -13.54
CA GLU A 114 1.45 -1.86 -14.54
C GLU A 114 2.49 -2.98 -14.49
N ARG A 115 2.03 -4.23 -14.56
CA ARG A 115 2.93 -5.37 -14.77
C ARG A 115 3.38 -5.36 -16.23
N LYS A 116 4.69 -5.37 -16.45
CA LYS A 116 5.27 -5.62 -17.78
C LYS A 116 5.14 -7.07 -18.19
#